data_AF-A0A7J7U5W7-F1
#
_entry.id   AF-A0A7J7U5W7-F1
#
_cell.length_a   1.000
_cell.length_b   1.000
_cell.length_c   1.000
_cell.angle_alpha   90.00
_cell.angle_beta   90.00
_cell.angle_gamma   90.00
#
_symmetry.space_group_name_H-M   'P 1'
#
loop_
_entity.id
_entity.type
_entity.pdbx_description
1 polymer ?
#
loop_
_entity_poly.entity_id
_entity_poly.type
_entity_poly.pdbx_seq_one_letter_code
_entity_poly.pdbx_strand_id
1 'polypeptide(L)'
;MVVGAAGWWCLVLWLPACVAAHGLRIHDYLYFQVLSPGDIRYIFTATPAKDFGGIFHTRYEQIHLVPAEPSEACGELSNGFFIQDQIALVERGGCSFLSKTRVVQEHGGRAVIISDNAVDNDSFYVEMIQDSTQRTADIPALFLLGRDG
;
A
#
# COMPACT_ATOMS: atom_id res chain seq x y z
N MET A 1 62.63 -13.94 -45.16
CA MET A 1 62.73 -12.59 -44.55
C MET A 1 61.44 -11.86 -44.88
N VAL A 2 60.64 -11.26 -44.01
CA VAL A 2 60.56 -11.01 -42.56
C VAL A 2 59.11 -10.49 -42.36
N VAL A 3 58.36 -11.06 -41.40
CA VAL A 3 57.34 -10.41 -40.49
C VAL A 3 56.12 -9.71 -41.14
N GLY A 4 54.88 -9.77 -40.65
CA GLY A 4 54.37 -10.12 -39.33
C GLY A 4 52.85 -10.01 -39.23
N ALA A 5 52.37 -10.26 -38.02
CA ALA A 5 51.00 -10.52 -37.60
C ALA A 5 50.12 -9.27 -37.38
N ALA A 6 48.81 -9.46 -37.47
CA ALA A 6 47.75 -8.83 -36.66
C ALA A 6 46.46 -9.64 -36.93
N GLY A 7 45.91 -10.42 -35.98
CA GLY A 7 44.99 -9.93 -34.93
C GLY A 7 43.66 -9.51 -35.57
N TRP A 8 42.53 -10.23 -35.44
CA TRP A 8 41.80 -10.35 -34.18
C TRP A 8 40.93 -11.61 -34.10
N TRP A 9 40.94 -12.22 -32.92
CA TRP A 9 40.06 -13.29 -32.51
C TRP A 9 38.63 -12.77 -32.29
N CYS A 10 37.69 -13.17 -33.14
CA CYS A 10 36.26 -13.08 -32.81
C CYS A 10 35.93 -14.18 -31.79
N LEU A 11 36.14 -13.90 -30.51
CA LEU A 11 35.52 -14.64 -29.40
C LEU A 11 34.01 -14.38 -29.45
N VAL A 12 33.28 -15.26 -30.12
CA VAL A 12 31.82 -15.35 -30.01
C VAL A 12 31.52 -15.88 -28.62
N LEU A 13 31.37 -14.98 -27.65
CA LEU A 13 30.84 -15.30 -26.33
C LEU A 13 29.34 -15.62 -26.50
N TRP A 14 29.05 -16.93 -26.56
CA TRP A 14 27.74 -17.48 -26.23
C TRP A 14 27.42 -17.12 -24.77
N LEU A 15 26.69 -16.02 -24.56
CA LEU A 15 26.01 -15.78 -23.29
C LEU A 15 24.61 -16.42 -23.40
N PRO A 16 24.26 -17.35 -22.51
CA PRO A 16 22.99 -18.03 -22.55
C PRO A 16 21.87 -17.02 -22.33
N ALA A 17 20.85 -17.10 -23.19
CA ALA A 17 19.64 -16.32 -23.08
C ALA A 17 18.99 -16.55 -21.71
N CYS A 18 18.60 -15.43 -21.09
CA CYS A 18 17.62 -15.36 -20.02
C CYS A 18 18.04 -16.03 -18.72
N VAL A 19 18.88 -15.32 -17.94
CA VAL A 19 18.70 -15.34 -16.49
C VAL A 19 17.27 -14.86 -16.25
N ALA A 20 16.37 -15.79 -15.95
CA ALA A 20 15.05 -15.50 -15.44
C ALA A 20 15.25 -14.77 -14.12
N ALA A 21 15.32 -13.44 -14.19
CA ALA A 21 15.17 -12.56 -13.05
C ALA A 21 13.76 -12.81 -12.50
N HIS A 22 13.62 -13.83 -11.67
CA HIS A 22 12.55 -13.89 -10.68
C HIS A 22 12.83 -12.69 -9.80
N GLY A 23 12.19 -11.57 -10.16
CA GLY A 23 12.32 -10.31 -9.46
C GLY A 23 12.12 -10.59 -7.98
N LEU A 24 13.13 -10.27 -7.18
CA LEU A 24 12.98 -10.15 -5.74
C LEU A 24 11.79 -9.21 -5.54
N ARG A 25 10.68 -9.74 -5.04
CA ARG A 25 9.48 -8.98 -4.71
C ARG A 25 9.81 -8.15 -3.48
N ILE A 26 10.37 -6.97 -3.70
CA ILE A 26 10.60 -5.98 -2.65
C ILE A 26 9.20 -5.59 -2.16
N HIS A 27 8.94 -5.85 -0.88
CA HIS A 27 7.73 -5.35 -0.23
C HIS A 27 7.99 -3.87 0.02
N ASP A 28 7.46 -3.01 -0.85
CA ASP A 28 7.56 -1.56 -0.69
C ASP A 28 6.65 -1.13 0.46
N TYR A 29 7.22 -1.12 1.66
CA TYR A 29 6.57 -0.53 2.83
C TYR A 29 6.44 0.99 2.64
N LEU A 30 5.29 1.52 3.03
CA LEU A 30 5.09 2.95 3.17
C LEU A 30 5.10 3.33 4.65
N TYR A 31 5.59 4.53 4.92
CA TYR A 31 5.71 5.05 6.27
C TYR A 31 4.86 6.30 6.41
N PHE A 32 4.15 6.42 7.52
CA PHE A 32 3.49 7.66 7.90
C PHE A 32 3.88 8.02 9.32
N GLN A 33 3.86 9.33 9.60
CA GLN A 33 4.23 9.86 10.91
C GLN A 33 3.03 10.59 11.51
N VAL A 34 2.68 10.24 12.73
CA VAL A 34 1.71 11.02 13.51
C VAL A 34 2.39 12.27 14.04
N LEU A 35 1.92 13.44 13.63
CA LEU A 35 2.52 14.72 14.03
C LEU A 35 1.99 15.22 15.39
N SER A 36 0.74 14.88 15.72
CA SER A 36 0.01 15.30 16.92
C SER A 36 -1.11 14.28 17.23
N PRO A 37 -1.46 14.06 18.52
CA PRO A 37 -0.82 14.61 19.71
C PRO A 37 0.57 13.99 19.97
N GLY A 38 1.39 14.67 20.78
CA GLY A 38 2.84 14.37 20.89
C GLY A 38 3.19 13.06 21.60
N ASP A 39 2.26 12.53 22.38
CA ASP A 39 2.30 11.27 23.12
C ASP A 39 2.24 10.03 22.22
N ILE A 40 1.63 10.14 21.03
CA ILE A 40 1.59 9.06 20.02
C ILE A 40 2.43 9.39 18.78
N ARG A 41 3.35 10.35 18.89
CA ARG A 41 4.25 10.73 17.80
C ARG A 41 5.23 9.59 17.50
N TYR A 42 4.86 8.77 16.53
CA TYR A 42 5.66 7.65 16.06
C TYR A 42 5.64 7.56 14.53
N ILE A 43 6.59 6.80 13.97
CA ILE A 43 6.61 6.45 12.55
C ILE A 43 6.05 5.06 12.41
N PHE A 44 4.89 4.97 11.78
CA PHE A 44 4.20 3.73 11.54
C PHE A 44 4.58 3.18 10.17
N THR A 45 4.62 1.85 10.09
CA THR A 45 4.87 1.13 8.84
C THR A 45 3.55 0.55 8.36
N ALA A 46 3.21 0.78 7.11
CA ALA A 46 1.99 0.28 6.49
C ALA A 46 2.29 -0.33 5.11
N THR A 47 1.51 -1.33 4.73
CA THR A 47 1.72 -2.06 3.47
C THR A 47 0.64 -1.68 2.46
N PRO A 48 1.01 -1.25 1.24
CA PRO A 48 0.03 -0.95 0.20
C PRO A 48 -0.79 -2.18 -0.20
N ALA A 49 -2.01 -1.95 -0.69
CA ALA A 49 -2.75 -2.96 -1.43
C ALA A 49 -1.96 -3.49 -2.62
N LYS A 50 -2.11 -4.79 -2.91
CA LYS A 50 -1.31 -5.49 -3.91
C LYS A 50 -1.77 -5.23 -5.34
N ASP A 51 -3.09 -5.20 -5.56
CA ASP A 51 -3.70 -5.21 -6.89
C ASP A 51 -4.89 -4.25 -7.04
N PHE A 52 -5.09 -3.35 -6.09
CA PHE A 52 -6.06 -2.26 -6.16
C PHE A 52 -5.53 -1.00 -5.45
N GLY A 53 -6.23 0.12 -5.60
CA GLY A 53 -5.89 1.39 -4.97
C GLY A 53 -4.98 2.26 -5.83
N GLY A 54 -4.91 3.53 -5.45
CA GLY A 54 -4.05 4.53 -6.07
C GLY A 54 -2.61 4.51 -5.55
N ILE A 55 -1.78 5.35 -6.18
CA ILE A 55 -0.41 5.60 -5.74
C ILE A 55 -0.29 6.97 -5.08
N PHE A 56 0.60 7.09 -4.10
CA PHE A 56 0.95 8.38 -3.50
C PHE A 56 1.89 9.12 -4.46
N HIS A 57 1.35 10.07 -5.22
CA HIS A 57 2.15 10.91 -6.12
C HIS A 57 2.95 11.99 -5.38
N THR A 58 2.44 12.43 -4.23
CA THR A 58 3.01 13.52 -3.43
C THR A 58 2.87 13.20 -1.95
N ARG A 59 3.69 13.86 -1.13
CA ARG A 59 3.57 13.79 0.32
C ARG A 59 2.37 14.60 0.77
N TYR A 60 1.53 14.03 1.62
CA TYR A 60 0.51 14.78 2.33
C TYR A 60 1.12 15.47 3.53
N GLU A 61 1.03 16.80 3.56
CA GLU A 61 1.42 17.62 4.71
C GLU A 61 0.14 18.08 5.42
N GLN A 62 0.14 18.03 6.75
CA GLN A 62 -0.97 18.51 7.59
C GLN A 62 -2.35 17.87 7.32
N ILE A 63 -2.36 16.61 6.88
CA ILE A 63 -3.60 15.83 6.69
C ILE A 63 -4.01 15.16 8.01
N HIS A 64 -5.31 15.04 8.24
CA HIS A 64 -5.86 14.33 9.39
C HIS A 64 -6.08 12.85 9.08
N LEU A 65 -5.83 12.02 10.10
CA LEU A 65 -6.29 10.64 10.14
C LEU A 65 -7.63 10.63 10.90
N VAL A 66 -8.71 10.27 10.21
CA VAL A 66 -10.07 10.37 10.72
C VAL A 66 -10.65 8.96 10.87
N PRO A 67 -11.01 8.50 12.08
CA PRO A 67 -11.66 7.21 12.26
C PRO A 67 -13.03 7.20 11.57
N ALA A 68 -13.32 6.15 10.80
CA ALA A 68 -14.59 6.00 10.10
C ALA A 68 -15.72 5.61 11.06
N GLU A 69 -16.95 6.05 10.75
CA GLU A 69 -18.16 5.61 11.43
C GLU A 69 -19.20 5.16 10.40
N PRO A 70 -19.61 3.87 10.39
CA PRO A 70 -19.12 2.76 11.21
C PRO A 70 -17.64 2.42 10.97
N SER A 71 -16.94 1.89 11.99
CA SER A 71 -15.50 1.62 11.93
C SER A 71 -15.10 0.67 10.80
N GLU A 72 -15.97 -0.26 10.43
CA GLU A 72 -15.71 -1.21 9.34
C GLU A 72 -15.94 -0.62 7.94
N ALA A 73 -16.56 0.56 7.79
CA ALA A 73 -16.83 1.20 6.49
C ALA A 73 -17.42 0.26 5.40
N CYS A 74 -18.30 -0.66 5.78
CA CYS A 74 -18.94 -1.60 4.85
C CYS A 74 -20.24 -1.05 4.21
N GLY A 75 -20.62 0.18 4.56
CA GLY A 75 -21.80 0.88 4.06
C GLY A 75 -21.63 2.39 4.16
N GLU A 76 -22.72 3.14 4.22
CA GLU A 76 -22.69 4.60 4.33
C GLU A 76 -21.97 5.07 5.61
N LEU A 77 -21.17 6.13 5.50
CA LEU A 77 -20.41 6.69 6.61
C LEU A 77 -21.18 7.86 7.24
N SER A 78 -21.55 7.75 8.52
CA SER A 78 -22.24 8.82 9.26
C SER A 78 -21.39 10.07 9.41
N ASN A 79 -20.06 9.91 9.41
CA ASN A 79 -19.09 10.98 9.55
C ASN A 79 -18.34 11.31 8.24
N GLY A 80 -18.89 10.93 7.08
CA GLY A 80 -18.25 11.12 5.77
C GLY A 80 -17.82 12.57 5.48
N PHE A 81 -18.53 13.57 6.03
CA PHE A 81 -18.15 14.98 5.94
C PHE A 81 -16.76 15.27 6.54
N PHE A 82 -16.38 14.59 7.62
CA PHE A 82 -15.05 14.76 8.24
C PHE A 82 -13.95 14.00 7.48
N ILE A 83 -14.33 13.00 6.68
CA ILE A 83 -13.41 12.18 5.88
C ILE A 83 -13.03 12.87 4.57
N GLN A 84 -13.90 13.74 4.07
CA GLN A 84 -13.63 14.48 2.84
C GLN A 84 -12.29 15.22 2.91
N ASP A 85 -11.45 15.01 1.89
CA ASP A 85 -10.10 15.54 1.77
C ASP A 85 -9.10 15.07 2.86
N GLN A 86 -9.47 14.08 3.68
CA GLN A 86 -8.65 13.49 4.74
C GLN A 86 -8.28 12.02 4.46
N ILE A 87 -7.48 11.42 5.34
CA ILE A 87 -7.21 9.97 5.33
C ILE A 87 -8.17 9.30 6.31
N ALA A 88 -8.91 8.29 5.86
CA ALA A 88 -9.78 7.52 6.74
C ALA A 88 -9.01 6.38 7.43
N LEU A 89 -9.23 6.21 8.73
CA LEU A 89 -8.83 5.02 9.49
C LEU A 89 -10.04 4.08 9.60
N VAL A 90 -9.89 2.85 9.13
CA VAL A 90 -10.96 1.85 9.03
C VAL A 90 -10.50 0.56 9.69
N GLU A 91 -11.38 -0.10 10.43
CA GLU A 91 -11.07 -1.40 11.02
C GLU A 91 -11.32 -2.55 10.02
N ARG A 92 -10.46 -3.56 10.07
CA ARG A 92 -10.68 -4.82 9.35
C ARG A 92 -11.89 -5.57 9.92
N GLY A 93 -12.70 -6.16 9.03
CA GLY A 93 -13.91 -6.90 9.40
C GLY A 93 -15.08 -6.61 8.45
N GLY A 94 -16.17 -7.36 8.56
CA GLY A 94 -17.46 -7.11 7.87
C GLY A 94 -17.51 -7.32 6.34
N CYS A 95 -16.52 -6.84 5.58
CA CYS A 95 -16.50 -6.82 4.12
C CYS A 95 -15.07 -6.78 3.55
N SER A 96 -14.93 -6.82 2.22
CA SER A 96 -13.63 -6.82 1.54
C SER A 96 -12.86 -5.50 1.69
N PHE A 97 -11.52 -5.56 1.64
CA PHE A 97 -10.66 -4.36 1.64
C PHE A 97 -11.00 -3.40 0.51
N LEU A 98 -11.31 -3.93 -0.68
CA LEU A 98 -11.74 -3.13 -1.82
C LEU A 98 -13.07 -2.41 -1.53
N SER A 99 -14.05 -3.07 -0.90
CA SER A 99 -15.33 -2.44 -0.56
C SER A 99 -15.13 -1.27 0.41
N LYS A 100 -14.31 -1.46 1.44
CA LYS A 100 -13.94 -0.40 2.41
C LYS A 100 -13.33 0.81 1.71
N THR A 101 -12.35 0.54 0.83
CA THR A 101 -11.64 1.59 0.09
C THR A 101 -12.59 2.38 -0.81
N ARG A 102 -13.53 1.69 -1.48
CA ARG A 102 -14.55 2.33 -2.31
C ARG A 102 -15.48 3.23 -1.52
N VAL A 103 -15.97 2.77 -0.37
CA VAL A 103 -16.84 3.58 0.50
C VAL A 103 -16.13 4.88 0.91
N VAL A 104 -14.87 4.80 1.32
CA VAL A 104 -14.07 5.99 1.67
C VAL A 104 -13.88 6.91 0.46
N GLN A 105 -13.57 6.35 -0.71
CA GLN A 105 -13.45 7.11 -1.95
C GLN A 105 -14.75 7.84 -2.34
N GLU A 106 -15.89 7.17 -2.18
CA GLU A 106 -17.22 7.73 -2.48
C GLU A 106 -17.57 8.91 -1.56
N HIS A 107 -16.95 9.01 -0.37
CA HIS A 107 -17.06 10.15 0.55
C HIS A 107 -15.93 11.18 0.39
N GLY A 108 -15.10 11.07 -0.66
CA GLY A 108 -14.03 12.03 -0.94
C GLY A 108 -12.79 11.90 -0.07
N GLY A 109 -12.58 10.75 0.58
CA GLY A 109 -11.33 10.46 1.28
C GLY A 109 -10.16 10.37 0.30
N ARG A 110 -8.98 10.87 0.70
CA ARG A 110 -7.77 10.91 -0.16
C ARG A 110 -6.94 9.64 -0.11
N ALA A 111 -7.08 8.87 0.96
CA ALA A 111 -6.48 7.56 1.17
C ALA A 111 -7.23 6.84 2.29
N VAL A 112 -7.05 5.53 2.38
CA VAL A 112 -7.54 4.72 3.50
C VAL A 112 -6.39 3.98 4.17
N ILE A 113 -6.39 3.95 5.49
CA ILE A 113 -5.57 3.08 6.31
C ILE A 113 -6.51 2.09 6.98
N ILE A 114 -6.29 0.79 6.71
CA ILE A 114 -7.09 -0.29 7.26
C ILE A 114 -6.27 -0.95 8.37
N SER A 115 -6.68 -0.76 9.61
CA SER A 115 -6.04 -1.38 10.77
C SER A 115 -6.54 -2.81 10.96
N ASP A 116 -5.61 -3.71 11.29
CA ASP A 116 -5.99 -5.03 11.79
C ASP A 116 -6.61 -4.91 13.20
N ASN A 117 -7.57 -5.77 13.51
CA ASN A 117 -8.22 -5.79 14.83
C ASN A 117 -7.67 -6.89 15.76
N ALA A 118 -6.69 -7.66 15.29
CA ALA A 118 -6.10 -8.77 16.02
C ALA A 118 -4.90 -8.30 16.86
N VAL A 119 -5.18 -7.94 18.13
CA VAL A 119 -4.20 -7.41 19.10
C VAL A 119 -3.06 -8.41 19.40
N ASP A 120 -3.33 -9.72 19.30
CA ASP A 120 -2.34 -10.77 19.59
C ASP A 120 -1.56 -11.23 18.35
N ASN A 121 -1.76 -10.57 17.20
CA ASN A 121 -1.28 -11.05 15.91
C ASN A 121 -0.18 -10.18 15.30
N ASP A 122 0.95 -10.10 16.00
CA ASP A 122 2.12 -9.32 15.59
C ASP A 122 2.88 -9.89 14.38
N SER A 123 2.42 -11.02 13.82
CA SER A 123 3.21 -11.82 12.86
C SER A 123 2.51 -12.20 11.56
N PHE A 124 1.19 -12.00 11.45
CA PHE A 124 0.49 -12.32 10.21
C PHE A 124 0.45 -11.10 9.30
N TYR A 125 1.37 -11.10 8.34
CA TYR A 125 1.31 -10.23 7.18
C TYR A 125 0.04 -10.53 6.37
N VAL A 126 -0.83 -9.54 6.20
CA VAL A 126 -2.03 -9.63 5.37
C VAL A 126 -1.81 -8.91 4.05
N GLU A 127 -1.92 -9.64 2.94
CA GLU A 127 -1.98 -9.03 1.61
C GLU A 127 -3.41 -8.56 1.34
N MET A 128 -3.60 -7.24 1.22
CA MET A 128 -4.87 -6.71 0.72
C MET A 128 -4.95 -6.94 -0.80
N ILE A 129 -5.91 -7.76 -1.20
CA ILE A 129 -6.21 -8.09 -2.60
C ILE A 129 -7.65 -7.72 -2.97
N GLN A 130 -7.93 -7.60 -4.26
CA GLN A 130 -9.27 -7.38 -4.80
C GLN A 130 -10.23 -8.52 -4.44
N ASP A 131 -11.55 -8.26 -4.55
CA ASP A 131 -12.61 -9.22 -4.21
C ASP A 131 -13.27 -9.88 -5.42
N SER A 132 -12.61 -9.88 -6.58
CA SER A 132 -13.10 -10.47 -7.85
C SER A 132 -14.38 -9.85 -8.43
N THR A 133 -14.86 -8.74 -7.90
CA THR A 133 -16.10 -8.09 -8.36
C THR A 133 -15.91 -7.19 -9.60
N GLN A 134 -14.70 -7.16 -10.19
CA GLN A 134 -14.29 -6.24 -11.27
C GLN A 134 -14.42 -4.74 -10.92
N ARG A 135 -14.74 -4.40 -9.67
CA ARG A 135 -14.77 -3.03 -9.19
C ARG A 135 -13.33 -2.53 -8.98
N THR A 136 -13.16 -1.22 -9.06
CA THR A 136 -11.88 -0.56 -8.79
C THR A 136 -12.00 0.41 -7.62
N ALA A 137 -10.87 0.75 -7.04
CA ALA A 137 -10.70 1.90 -6.16
C ALA A 137 -9.38 2.57 -6.55
N ASP A 138 -9.40 3.90 -6.59
CA ASP A 138 -8.36 4.75 -7.16
C ASP A 138 -7.62 5.57 -6.09
N ILE A 139 -8.12 5.58 -4.85
CA ILE A 139 -7.41 6.17 -3.71
C ILE A 139 -6.41 5.15 -3.14
N PRO A 140 -5.24 5.59 -2.62
CA PRO A 140 -4.30 4.69 -1.99
C PRO A 140 -4.91 3.96 -0.79
N ALA A 141 -4.63 2.66 -0.68
CA ALA A 141 -5.06 1.82 0.43
C ALA A 141 -3.85 1.20 1.12
N LEU A 142 -3.75 1.41 2.43
CA LEU A 142 -2.65 0.95 3.28
C LEU A 142 -3.19 0.01 4.35
N PHE A 143 -2.45 -1.04 4.68
CA PHE A 143 -2.74 -1.92 5.79
C PHE A 143 -1.81 -1.62 6.97
N LEU A 144 -2.39 -1.49 8.16
CA LEU A 144 -1.69 -1.20 9.41
C LEU A 144 -1.86 -2.39 10.36
N LEU A 145 -0.77 -2.83 10.97
CA LEU A 145 -0.80 -3.94 11.92
C LEU A 145 -1.59 -3.53 13.19
N GLY A 146 -2.29 -4.50 13.80
CA GLY A 146 -3.23 -4.20 14.89
C GLY A 146 -2.61 -3.60 16.14
N ARG A 147 -1.33 -3.87 16.43
CA ARG A 147 -0.58 -3.21 17.52
C ARG A 147 -0.42 -1.69 17.33
N ASP A 148 -0.56 -1.24 16.09
CA ASP A 148 -0.31 0.13 15.63
C ASP A 148 -1.61 0.86 15.26
N GLY A 149 -2.76 0.18 15.34
CA GLY A 149 -4.06 0.58 14.79
C GLY A 149 -5.04 1.25 15.74
#